data_AF-A0A0Q6N032-F1
#
_entry.id   AF-A0A0Q6N032-F1
#
_cell.length_a   1.000
_cell.length_b   1.000
_cell.length_c   1.000
_cell.angle_alpha   90.00
_cell.angle_beta   90.00
_cell.angle_gamma   90.00
#
_symmetry.space_group_name_H-M   'P 1'
#
loop_
_entity.id
_entity.type
_entity.pdbx_description
1 polymer ?
#
loop_
_entity_poly.entity_id
_entity_poly.type
_entity_poly.pdbx_seq_one_letter_code
_entity_poly.pdbx_strand_id
1 'polypeptide(L)'
;MRLAAEASLDSDIFLWGLDLFNHGYYWEAHEAWESLWKVPDRGTPLRTLFKGLILLSAAGVKIREGKQAAAVRHAGRAAALLRRLMNTVDHTFERALGMSPAALADRAEAAARIPAALQATALGQAQPVFDFILGPSPGRPIKRQTVSFRRRQE
;
A
#
# COMPACT_ATOMS: atom_id res chain seq x y z
N MET A 1 15.02 -24.79 7.91
CA MET A 1 15.14 -24.19 6.56
C MET A 1 14.15 -23.04 6.47
N ARG A 2 14.61 -21.78 6.53
CA ARG A 2 13.74 -20.61 6.42
C ARG A 2 13.40 -20.49 4.94
N LEU A 3 12.15 -20.75 4.54
CA LEU A 3 11.70 -20.43 3.19
C LEU A 3 11.93 -18.92 3.03
N ALA A 4 12.88 -18.54 2.19
CA ALA A 4 13.04 -17.15 1.81
C ALA A 4 11.70 -16.74 1.19
N ALA A 5 11.04 -15.72 1.73
CA ALA A 5 9.81 -15.22 1.15
C ALA A 5 10.12 -14.80 -0.29
N GLU A 6 9.58 -15.53 -1.25
CA GLU A 6 9.69 -15.14 -2.65
C GLU A 6 8.90 -13.85 -2.84
N ALA A 7 9.54 -12.83 -3.38
CA ALA A 7 8.84 -11.62 -3.76
C ALA A 7 7.93 -11.94 -4.94
N SER A 8 6.65 -12.14 -4.65
CA SER A 8 5.61 -12.46 -5.63
C SER A 8 4.30 -11.74 -5.29
N LEU A 9 3.52 -11.43 -6.34
CA LEU A 9 2.20 -10.81 -6.26
C LEU A 9 1.09 -11.79 -5.87
N ASP A 10 1.39 -13.08 -5.77
CA ASP A 10 0.47 -14.10 -5.27
C ASP A 10 0.88 -14.59 -3.87
N SER A 11 1.94 -14.01 -3.28
CA SER A 11 2.41 -14.41 -1.95
C SER A 11 1.43 -13.98 -0.84
N ASP A 12 1.31 -14.80 0.20
CA ASP A 12 0.49 -14.50 1.38
C ASP A 12 0.82 -13.13 1.98
N ILE A 13 2.10 -12.75 2.02
CA ILE A 13 2.55 -11.46 2.55
C ILE A 13 2.06 -10.30 1.67
N PHE A 14 2.07 -10.45 0.35
CA PHE A 14 1.57 -9.42 -0.54
C PHE A 14 0.07 -9.22 -0.36
N LEU A 15 -0.71 -10.32 -0.40
CA LEU A 15 -2.16 -10.30 -0.22
C LEU A 15 -2.55 -9.75 1.15
N TRP A 16 -1.83 -10.14 2.21
CA TRP A 16 -2.01 -9.60 3.54
C TRP A 16 -1.74 -8.08 3.61
N GLY A 17 -0.71 -7.60 2.92
CA GLY A 17 -0.45 -6.17 2.80
C GLY A 17 -1.57 -5.39 2.11
N LEU A 18 -2.22 -5.97 1.09
CA LEU A 18 -3.40 -5.39 0.45
C LEU A 18 -4.56 -5.27 1.45
N ASP A 19 -4.86 -6.35 2.18
CA ASP A 19 -5.92 -6.36 3.18
C ASP A 19 -5.67 -5.31 4.28
N LEU A 20 -4.46 -5.25 4.82
CA LEU A 20 -4.06 -4.25 5.81
C LEU A 20 -4.25 -2.82 5.28
N PHE A 21 -3.79 -2.55 4.07
CA PHE A 21 -3.91 -1.25 3.42
C PHE A 21 -5.38 -0.84 3.27
N ASN A 22 -6.22 -1.75 2.76
CA ASN A 22 -7.65 -1.52 2.52
C ASN A 22 -8.42 -1.23 3.82
N HIS A 23 -7.95 -1.74 4.96
CA HIS A 23 -8.55 -1.51 6.28
C HIS A 23 -7.90 -0.35 7.06
N GLY A 24 -6.99 0.42 6.45
CA GLY A 24 -6.37 1.59 7.09
C GLY A 24 -5.16 1.29 8.00
N TYR A 25 -4.69 0.04 8.04
CA TYR A 25 -3.49 -0.40 8.75
C TYR A 25 -2.23 -0.11 7.91
N TYR A 26 -2.03 1.16 7.60
CA TYR A 26 -0.99 1.58 6.65
C TYR A 26 0.43 1.30 7.12
N TRP A 27 0.70 1.38 8.43
CA TRP A 27 2.03 1.05 8.94
C TRP A 27 2.33 -0.44 8.80
N GLU A 28 1.37 -1.30 9.08
CA GLU A 28 1.51 -2.74 8.96
C GLU A 28 1.61 -3.16 7.48
N ALA A 29 0.84 -2.54 6.59
CA ALA A 29 0.98 -2.74 5.14
C ALA A 29 2.37 -2.32 4.64
N HIS A 30 2.90 -1.20 5.16
CA HIS A 30 4.27 -0.75 4.89
C HIS A 30 5.29 -1.82 5.30
N GLU A 31 5.21 -2.37 6.51
CA GLU A 31 6.13 -3.42 6.97
C GLU A 31 6.05 -4.70 6.14
N ALA A 32 4.82 -5.15 5.84
CA ALA A 32 4.59 -6.34 5.03
C ALA A 32 5.29 -6.20 3.67
N TRP A 33 5.08 -5.08 2.97
CA TRP A 33 5.71 -4.84 1.68
C TRP A 33 7.20 -4.48 1.76
N GLU A 34 7.70 -3.94 2.87
CA GLU A 34 9.13 -3.73 3.06
C GLU A 34 9.89 -5.07 3.09
N SER A 35 9.29 -6.10 3.70
CA SER A 35 9.89 -7.44 3.72
C SER A 35 10.07 -8.00 2.31
N LEU A 36 9.08 -7.80 1.41
CA LEU A 36 9.13 -8.20 0.01
C LEU A 36 10.08 -7.34 -0.82
N TRP A 37 10.13 -6.02 -0.55
CA TRP A 37 11.00 -5.09 -1.29
C TRP A 37 12.49 -5.42 -1.20
N LYS A 38 12.92 -6.07 -0.11
CA LYS A 38 14.32 -6.45 0.12
C LYS A 38 14.78 -7.61 -0.78
N VAL A 39 13.86 -8.36 -1.38
CA VAL A 39 14.16 -9.62 -2.08
C VAL A 39 14.56 -9.43 -3.56
N PRO A 40 13.83 -8.69 -4.42
CA PRO A 40 14.20 -8.57 -5.83
C PRO A 40 15.42 -7.67 -6.05
N ASP A 41 16.12 -7.89 -7.15
CA ASP A 41 17.25 -7.06 -7.56
C ASP A 41 16.88 -5.58 -7.79
N ARG A 42 17.88 -4.72 -7.66
CA ARG A 42 17.74 -3.29 -7.96
C ARG A 42 17.34 -3.09 -9.43
N GLY A 43 16.46 -2.12 -9.68
CA GLY A 43 16.00 -1.79 -11.03
C GLY A 43 14.86 -2.66 -11.57
N THR A 44 14.50 -3.76 -10.89
CA THR A 44 13.37 -4.59 -11.33
C THR A 44 12.03 -3.86 -11.20
N PRO A 45 11.07 -4.11 -12.13
CA PRO A 45 9.71 -3.57 -12.02
C PRO A 45 9.03 -3.94 -10.70
N LEU A 46 9.23 -5.17 -10.21
CA LEU A 46 8.65 -5.64 -8.97
C LEU A 46 9.20 -4.89 -7.74
N ARG A 47 10.51 -4.64 -7.67
CA ARG A 47 11.08 -3.80 -6.61
C ARG A 47 10.57 -2.36 -6.67
N THR A 48 10.35 -1.85 -7.88
CA THR A 48 9.76 -0.51 -8.11
C THR A 48 8.33 -0.45 -7.61
N LEU A 49 7.52 -1.48 -7.89
CA LEU A 49 6.16 -1.61 -7.37
C LEU A 49 6.13 -1.58 -5.85
N PHE A 50 6.88 -2.47 -5.18
CA PHE A 50 6.90 -2.51 -3.72
C PHE A 50 7.35 -1.18 -3.12
N LYS A 51 8.34 -0.51 -3.73
CA LYS A 51 8.75 0.81 -3.26
C LYS A 51 7.64 1.85 -3.38
N GLY A 52 6.86 1.79 -4.47
CA GLY A 52 5.66 2.62 -4.65
C GLY A 52 4.61 2.37 -3.57
N LEU A 53 4.26 1.11 -3.31
CA LEU A 53 3.28 0.69 -2.30
C LEU A 53 3.69 1.06 -0.86
N ILE A 54 4.99 0.91 -0.54
CA ILE A 54 5.58 1.35 0.74
C ILE A 54 5.41 2.87 0.93
N LEU A 55 5.70 3.67 -0.10
CA LEU A 55 5.54 5.12 -0.04
C LEU A 55 4.06 5.54 0.02
N LEU A 56 3.19 4.82 -0.67
CA LEU A 56 1.74 5.03 -0.60
C LEU A 56 1.20 4.77 0.81
N SER A 57 1.66 3.70 1.44
CA SER A 57 1.35 3.39 2.84
C SER A 57 1.83 4.50 3.78
N ALA A 58 3.06 4.98 3.60
CA ALA A 58 3.57 6.12 4.36
C ALA A 58 2.73 7.38 4.15
N ALA A 59 2.21 7.62 2.94
CA ALA A 59 1.28 8.72 2.69
C ALA A 59 -0.02 8.55 3.50
N GLY A 60 -0.61 7.36 3.53
CA GLY A 60 -1.79 7.05 4.34
C GLY A 60 -1.59 7.33 5.84
N VAL A 61 -0.43 6.94 6.38
CA VAL A 61 -0.04 7.29 7.77
C VAL A 61 -0.01 8.81 7.96
N LYS A 62 0.61 9.56 7.03
CA LYS A 62 0.71 11.03 7.15
C LYS A 62 -0.61 11.76 6.94
N ILE A 63 -1.55 11.22 6.17
CA ILE A 63 -2.91 11.75 6.09
C ILE A 63 -3.60 11.59 7.44
N ARG A 64 -3.51 10.41 8.07
CA ARG A 64 -4.09 10.15 9.41
C ARG A 64 -3.47 11.03 10.51
N GLU A 65 -2.19 11.33 10.42
CA GLU A 65 -1.50 12.25 11.35
C GLU A 65 -1.85 13.74 11.10
N GLY A 66 -2.65 14.07 10.08
CA GLY A 66 -2.91 15.46 9.68
C GLY A 66 -1.70 16.18 9.07
N LYS A 67 -0.64 15.44 8.70
CA LYS A 67 0.62 16.00 8.16
C LYS A 67 0.55 16.08 6.63
N GLN A 68 -0.31 16.95 6.11
CA GLN A 68 -0.63 17.04 4.67
C GLN A 68 0.61 17.23 3.78
N ALA A 69 1.55 18.13 4.14
CA ALA A 69 2.76 18.34 3.33
C ALA A 69 3.64 17.07 3.22
N ALA A 70 3.71 16.27 4.30
CA ALA A 70 4.41 15.00 4.28
C ALA A 70 3.65 13.95 3.46
N ALA A 71 2.33 13.91 3.56
CA ALA A 71 1.47 13.05 2.75
C ALA A 71 1.66 13.33 1.26
N VAL A 72 1.57 14.60 0.83
CA VAL A 72 1.78 15.02 -0.57
C VAL A 72 3.15 14.58 -1.09
N ARG A 73 4.21 14.76 -0.29
CA ARG A 73 5.56 14.34 -0.67
C ARG A 73 5.67 12.82 -0.85
N HIS A 74 5.07 12.03 0.04
CA HIS A 74 5.10 10.57 -0.07
C HIS A 74 4.25 10.08 -1.24
N ALA A 75 3.04 10.61 -1.41
CA ALA A 75 2.14 10.28 -2.51
C ALA A 75 2.76 10.62 -3.87
N GLY A 76 3.35 11.81 -4.04
CA GLY A 76 4.00 12.18 -5.30
C GLY A 76 5.19 11.28 -5.65
N ARG A 77 5.98 10.86 -4.66
CA ARG A 77 7.07 9.88 -4.89
C ARG A 77 6.54 8.49 -5.22
N ALA A 78 5.46 8.05 -4.57
CA ALA A 78 4.80 6.79 -4.90
C ALA A 78 4.28 6.82 -6.34
N ALA A 79 3.56 7.89 -6.70
CA ALA A 79 2.98 8.11 -8.02
C ALA A 79 4.06 8.12 -9.12
N ALA A 80 5.19 8.78 -8.89
CA ALA A 80 6.32 8.77 -9.83
C ALA A 80 6.87 7.35 -10.10
N LEU A 81 6.90 6.47 -9.09
CA LEU A 81 7.33 5.08 -9.25
C LEU A 81 6.27 4.26 -9.98
N LEU A 82 5.01 4.41 -9.59
CA LEU A 82 3.89 3.68 -10.18
C LEU A 82 3.71 4.03 -11.67
N ARG A 83 3.86 5.29 -12.05
CA ARG A 83 3.83 5.72 -13.46
C ARG A 83 4.94 5.09 -14.30
N ARG A 84 6.12 4.78 -13.75
CA ARG A 84 7.17 4.05 -14.49
C ARG A 84 6.74 2.64 -14.89
N LEU A 85 5.75 2.08 -14.20
CA LEU A 85 5.24 0.73 -14.46
C LEU A 85 4.14 0.72 -15.52
N MET A 86 3.68 1.87 -16.01
CA MET A 86 2.55 1.97 -16.97
C MET A 86 2.83 1.28 -18.31
N ASN A 87 4.10 1.14 -18.70
CA ASN A 87 4.53 0.56 -19.97
C ASN A 87 4.90 -0.93 -19.86
N THR A 88 4.56 -1.59 -18.74
CA THR A 88 4.85 -3.02 -18.60
C THR A 88 3.94 -3.79 -19.56
N VAL A 89 4.53 -4.64 -20.41
CA VAL A 89 3.82 -5.33 -21.51
C VAL A 89 2.73 -6.28 -21.02
N ASP A 90 2.90 -6.83 -19.81
CA ASP A 90 1.93 -7.72 -19.18
C ASP A 90 1.18 -6.96 -18.08
N HIS A 91 -0.15 -6.96 -18.14
CA HIS A 91 -1.08 -6.32 -17.19
C HIS A 91 -1.05 -6.96 -15.79
N THR A 92 0.04 -7.62 -15.41
CA THR A 92 0.21 -8.35 -14.15
C THR A 92 0.05 -7.44 -12.93
N PHE A 93 0.61 -6.23 -12.94
CA PHE A 93 0.40 -5.29 -11.83
C PHE A 93 -1.04 -4.80 -11.74
N GLU A 94 -1.69 -4.59 -12.87
CA GLU A 94 -3.09 -4.17 -12.92
C GLU A 94 -4.01 -5.25 -12.35
N ARG A 95 -3.81 -6.52 -12.75
CA ARG A 95 -4.53 -7.66 -12.19
C ARG A 95 -4.33 -7.79 -10.68
N ALA A 96 -3.10 -7.66 -10.20
CA ALA A 96 -2.77 -7.77 -8.78
C ALA A 96 -3.32 -6.61 -7.93
N LEU A 97 -3.36 -5.39 -8.47
CA LEU A 97 -3.83 -4.20 -7.76
C LEU A 97 -5.32 -3.92 -7.95
N GLY A 98 -5.99 -4.56 -8.92
CA GLY A 98 -7.37 -4.25 -9.29
C GLY A 98 -7.53 -2.96 -10.10
N MET A 99 -6.43 -2.26 -10.41
CA MET A 99 -6.38 -1.06 -11.25
C MET A 99 -4.98 -0.85 -11.82
N SER A 100 -4.87 -0.10 -12.91
CA SER A 100 -3.56 0.20 -13.49
C SER A 100 -2.66 0.99 -12.51
N PRO A 101 -1.33 0.78 -12.53
CA PRO A 101 -0.41 1.57 -11.72
C PRO A 101 -0.55 3.09 -11.93
N ALA A 102 -0.87 3.52 -13.16
CA ALA A 102 -1.13 4.93 -13.45
C ALA A 102 -2.40 5.45 -12.74
N ALA A 103 -3.50 4.70 -12.77
CA ALA A 103 -4.72 5.08 -12.06
C ALA A 103 -4.50 5.14 -10.54
N LEU A 104 -3.71 4.20 -9.98
CA LEU A 104 -3.33 4.23 -8.57
C LEU A 104 -2.49 5.47 -8.23
N ALA A 105 -1.58 5.86 -9.12
CA ALA A 105 -0.76 7.06 -8.95
C ALA A 105 -1.62 8.34 -8.84
N ASP A 106 -2.61 8.48 -9.71
CA ASP A 106 -3.49 9.66 -9.74
C ASP A 106 -4.37 9.72 -8.47
N ARG A 107 -4.93 8.58 -8.05
CA ARG A 107 -5.73 8.48 -6.82
C ARG A 107 -4.91 8.77 -5.56
N ALA A 108 -3.66 8.29 -5.51
CA ALA A 108 -2.75 8.57 -4.40
C ALA A 108 -2.47 10.07 -4.23
N GLU A 109 -2.20 10.76 -5.34
CA GLU A 109 -1.96 12.21 -5.33
C GLU A 109 -3.22 13.00 -4.99
N ALA A 110 -4.39 12.59 -5.48
CA ALA A 110 -5.66 13.21 -5.15
C ALA A 110 -5.96 13.12 -3.65
N ALA A 111 -5.87 11.91 -3.07
CA ALA A 111 -6.13 11.68 -1.65
C ALA A 111 -5.23 12.51 -0.73
N ALA A 112 -3.95 12.68 -1.08
CA ALA A 112 -3.01 13.47 -0.27
C ALA A 112 -3.27 14.99 -0.30
N ARG A 113 -4.03 15.49 -1.29
CA ARG A 113 -4.36 16.92 -1.41
C ARG A 113 -5.65 17.30 -0.68
N ILE A 114 -6.53 16.33 -0.44
CA ILE A 114 -7.76 16.54 0.32
C ILE A 114 -7.35 16.73 1.79
N PRO A 115 -7.65 17.89 2.41
CA PRO A 115 -7.43 18.05 3.84
C PRO A 115 -8.20 16.95 4.55
N ALA A 116 -7.54 16.21 5.45
CA ALA A 116 -8.24 15.31 6.35
C ALA A 116 -9.16 16.18 7.21
N ALA A 117 -10.40 16.40 6.74
CA ALA A 117 -11.44 17.03 7.53
C ALA A 117 -11.55 16.18 8.78
N LEU A 118 -11.09 16.75 9.90
CA LEU A 118 -10.80 16.08 11.15
C LEU A 118 -12.03 15.28 11.61
N GLN A 119 -12.10 14.02 11.20
CA GLN A 119 -12.95 13.06 11.85
C GLN A 119 -12.26 12.75 13.17
N ALA A 120 -12.69 13.48 14.20
CA ALA A 120 -12.35 13.18 15.58
C ALA A 120 -12.63 11.70 15.82
N THR A 121 -11.59 10.89 15.82
CA THR A 121 -11.71 9.44 15.88
C THR A 121 -11.36 8.98 17.28
N ALA A 122 -12.17 8.04 17.77
CA ALA A 122 -11.90 7.32 19.00
C ALA A 122 -10.49 6.73 18.94
N LEU A 123 -9.68 7.03 19.95
CA LEU A 123 -8.31 6.58 20.08
C LEU A 123 -8.19 5.07 19.78
N GLY A 124 -7.54 4.72 18.66
CA GLY A 124 -7.06 3.36 18.41
C GLY A 124 -7.74 2.53 17.33
N GLN A 125 -8.63 3.09 16.50
CA GLN A 125 -9.12 2.36 15.31
C GLN A 125 -8.38 2.80 14.02
N ALA A 126 -7.98 1.81 13.21
CA ALA A 126 -7.44 2.06 11.88
C ALA A 126 -8.57 2.53 10.97
N GLN A 127 -8.38 3.69 10.33
CA GLN A 127 -9.38 4.26 9.43
C GLN A 127 -8.82 4.36 8.01
N PRO A 128 -9.54 3.85 7.00
CA PRO A 128 -9.21 4.09 5.61
C PRO A 128 -9.30 5.58 5.25
N VAL A 129 -8.25 6.13 4.64
CA VAL A 129 -8.17 7.51 4.13
C VAL A 129 -8.11 7.59 2.61
N PHE A 130 -8.04 6.44 1.94
CA PHE A 130 -8.09 6.33 0.49
C PHE A 130 -9.50 5.91 0.07
N ASP A 131 -10.01 6.51 -1.01
CA ASP A 131 -11.34 6.23 -1.58
C ASP A 131 -11.34 5.04 -2.55
N PHE A 132 -10.33 4.18 -2.46
CA PHE A 132 -10.11 3.05 -3.33
C PHE A 132 -9.65 1.82 -2.56
N ILE A 133 -9.87 0.66 -3.18
CA ILE A 133 -9.47 -0.65 -2.66
C ILE A 133 -8.44 -1.23 -3.62
N LEU A 134 -7.41 -1.86 -3.07
CA LEU A 134 -6.41 -2.61 -3.82
C LEU A 134 -6.76 -4.10 -3.85
N GLY A 135 -6.39 -4.76 -4.94
CA GLY A 135 -6.65 -6.17 -5.19
C GLY A 135 -7.83 -6.40 -6.13
N PRO A 136 -7.94 -7.59 -6.73
CA PRO A 136 -9.12 -7.95 -7.53
C PRO A 136 -10.37 -7.95 -6.65
N SER A 137 -11.48 -7.38 -7.15
CA SER A 137 -12.76 -7.37 -6.43
C SER A 137 -13.13 -8.78 -5.92
N PRO A 138 -13.54 -8.93 -4.65
CA PRO A 138 -13.51 -10.21 -3.98
C PRO A 138 -14.57 -11.18 -4.53
N GLY A 139 -14.10 -12.33 -5.00
CA GLY A 139 -14.88 -13.57 -5.14
C GLY A 139 -14.55 -14.62 -4.08
N ARG A 140 -13.65 -14.37 -3.11
CA ARG A 140 -13.31 -15.39 -2.10
C ARG A 140 -12.87 -14.77 -0.76
N PRO A 141 -13.46 -15.18 0.37
CA PRO A 141 -12.97 -14.78 1.70
C PRO A 141 -11.74 -15.63 2.08
N ILE A 142 -10.67 -14.97 2.51
CA ILE A 142 -9.49 -15.64 3.11
C ILE A 142 -9.62 -15.58 4.64
N LYS A 143 -9.29 -16.69 5.30
CA LYS A 143 -9.38 -16.88 6.75
C LYS A 143 -8.46 -15.89 7.47
N ARG A 144 -9.04 -15.10 8.38
CA ARG A 144 -8.32 -14.18 9.28
C ARG A 144 -7.19 -14.91 10.01
N GLN A 145 -5.95 -14.45 9.85
CA GLN A 145 -4.89 -14.76 10.81
C GLN A 145 -4.96 -13.73 11.94
N THR A 146 -5.15 -14.19 13.17
CA THR A 146 -5.14 -13.34 14.36
C THR A 146 -3.70 -13.00 14.70
N VAL A 147 -3.21 -11.86 14.23
CA VAL A 147 -1.95 -11.28 14.70
C VAL A 147 -2.29 -10.30 15.82
N SER A 148 -1.70 -10.53 16.99
CA SER A 148 -1.76 -9.60 18.13
C SER A 148 -1.01 -8.32 17.76
N PHE A 149 -1.76 -7.24 17.51
CA PHE A 149 -1.19 -5.93 17.21
C PHE A 149 -0.53 -5.35 18.47
N ARG A 150 0.80 -5.21 18.46
CA ARG A 150 1.51 -4.42 19.47
C ARG A 150 1.37 -2.95 19.12
N ARG A 151 0.71 -2.20 20.00
CA ARG A 151 0.40 -0.77 19.91
C ARG A 151 1.70 0.04 19.73
N ARG A 152 1.95 0.56 18.53
CA ARG A 152 2.77 1.76 18.33
C ARG A 152 2.22 2.57 17.15
N GLN A 153 1.48 3.61 17.50
CA GLN A 153 1.10 4.72 16.63
C GLN A 153 1.87 5.92 17.21
N GLU A 154 3.09 6.14 16.75
CA GLU A 154 3.91 7.33 17.07
C GLU A 154 4.47 7.92 15.78
#